data_AF-A0A7Y8VQY8-F1
#
_entry.id   AF-A0A7Y8VQY8-F1
#
_cell.length_a   1.000
_cell.length_b   1.000
_cell.length_c   1.000
_cell.angle_alpha   90.00
_cell.angle_beta   90.00
_cell.angle_gamma   90.00
#
_symmetry.space_group_name_H-M   'P 1'
#
loop_
_entity.id
_entity.type
_entity.pdbx_description
1 polymer ?
#
loop_
_entity_poly.entity_id
_entity_poly.type
_entity_poly.pdbx_seq_one_letter_code
_entity_poly.pdbx_strand_id
1 'polypeptide(L)'
;MKVRNLRIGVLITLLLVLAVAFTGCSKSVKDEALEKVKAVDLKAYMQEDRDAVKEFKSAYEKDLKKAKDDKAAEKIMKQFKKDLKTFATKKEKVNTYIKLVKEQIKSLSEDKQKEANKVLESYKDKLNKLDSNKDFDALTTEINGKITEISGTTVEVTASQVETSTPAAKQVIKQQTAASSSSNSKTAKSSSSSSASTSKAKQRVWVVDKAAWTETKYRTETYQYTVYICNGREFADYNSGYAYYCELDDAGTPSRLYPKTKTGTRQVPYTVSHPEQGHWEYR
;
A
#
# COMPACT_ATOMS: atom_id res chain seq x y z
N MET A 1 15.14 -6.33 90.10
CA MET A 1 16.05 -5.98 88.97
C MET A 1 15.99 -7.12 87.96
N LYS A 2 15.18 -6.97 86.91
CA LYS A 2 15.54 -6.54 85.54
C LYS A 2 15.88 -7.73 84.63
N VAL A 3 14.84 -8.49 84.31
CA VAL A 3 14.77 -9.36 83.12
C VAL A 3 14.35 -8.47 81.95
N ARG A 4 15.18 -8.37 80.90
CA ARG A 4 14.83 -7.93 79.54
C ARG A 4 16.11 -7.75 78.75
N ASN A 5 16.44 -8.68 77.85
CA ASN A 5 17.39 -8.45 76.74
C ASN A 5 17.32 -9.54 75.65
N LEU A 6 16.12 -10.10 75.39
CA LEU A 6 15.97 -11.14 74.38
C LEU A 6 14.76 -10.92 73.45
N ARG A 7 14.47 -9.67 73.04
CA ARG A 7 13.40 -9.38 72.05
C ARG A 7 13.66 -8.18 71.12
N ILE A 8 14.88 -7.64 71.05
CA ILE A 8 15.16 -6.47 70.18
C ILE A 8 16.04 -6.85 68.97
N GLY A 9 16.96 -7.81 69.12
CA GLY A 9 17.86 -8.21 68.02
C GLY A 9 17.22 -9.03 66.88
N VAL A 10 16.14 -9.78 67.15
CA VAL A 10 15.49 -10.65 66.15
C VAL A 10 14.45 -9.89 65.31
N LEU A 11 13.94 -8.75 65.79
CA LEU A 11 12.97 -7.94 65.06
C LEU A 11 13.62 -6.99 64.03
N ILE A 12 14.90 -6.63 64.21
CA ILE A 12 15.61 -5.74 63.28
C ILE A 12 16.15 -6.51 62.06
N THR A 13 16.52 -7.78 62.22
CA THR A 13 16.96 -8.63 61.10
C THR A 13 15.81 -9.11 60.22
N LEU A 14 14.59 -9.27 60.75
CA LEU A 14 13.42 -9.61 59.93
C LEU A 14 12.91 -8.41 59.10
N LEU A 15 13.09 -7.18 59.60
CA LEU A 15 12.75 -5.95 58.87
C LEU A 15 13.76 -5.60 57.76
N LEU A 16 15.02 -6.01 57.90
CA LEU A 16 16.03 -5.80 56.85
C LEU A 16 15.90 -6.81 55.69
N VAL A 17 15.39 -8.02 55.94
CA VAL A 17 15.17 -9.02 54.87
C VAL A 17 13.89 -8.73 54.06
N LEU A 18 12.91 -8.03 54.63
CA LEU A 18 11.75 -7.52 53.88
C LEU A 18 12.03 -6.22 53.11
N ALA A 19 13.11 -5.50 53.42
CA ALA A 19 13.52 -4.31 52.68
C ALA A 19 14.41 -4.62 51.44
N VAL A 20 15.03 -5.80 51.38
CA VAL A 20 15.87 -6.22 50.23
C VAL A 20 15.09 -7.06 49.20
N ALA A 21 13.85 -7.46 49.49
CA ALA A 21 12.96 -8.08 48.51
C ALA A 21 12.32 -7.09 47.51
N PHE A 22 12.56 -5.77 47.65
CA PHE A 22 12.08 -4.73 46.73
C PHE A 22 13.18 -4.03 45.92
N THR A 23 14.41 -4.55 45.94
CA THR A 23 15.50 -4.12 45.04
C THR A 23 15.84 -5.18 43.99
N GLY A 24 14.85 -5.95 43.57
CA GLY A 24 14.85 -6.56 42.25
C GLY A 24 14.10 -5.62 41.31
N CYS A 25 14.81 -4.86 40.47
CA CYS A 25 14.23 -4.03 39.41
C CYS A 25 13.54 -4.90 38.33
N SER A 26 12.48 -5.62 38.67
CA SER A 26 11.50 -6.04 37.67
C SER A 26 10.66 -4.79 37.37
N LYS A 27 10.91 -4.16 36.22
CA LYS A 27 10.03 -3.10 35.69
C LYS A 27 8.58 -3.61 35.76
N SER A 28 7.69 -2.81 36.34
CA SER A 28 6.27 -3.18 36.35
C SER A 28 5.77 -3.36 34.92
N VAL A 29 4.79 -4.23 34.70
CA VAL A 29 4.20 -4.46 33.36
C VAL A 29 3.70 -3.15 32.76
N LYS A 30 3.21 -2.25 33.63
CA LYS A 30 2.78 -0.90 33.28
C LYS A 30 3.94 0.01 32.81
N ASP A 31 5.09 -0.03 33.47
CA ASP A 31 6.25 0.77 33.06
C ASP A 31 6.85 0.27 31.75
N GLU A 32 6.94 -1.05 31.58
CA GLU A 32 7.36 -1.67 30.32
C GLU A 32 6.41 -1.33 29.16
N ALA A 33 5.10 -1.34 29.43
CA ALA A 33 4.09 -0.92 28.48
C ALA A 33 4.27 0.55 28.06
N LEU A 34 4.48 1.45 29.01
CA LEU A 34 4.72 2.88 28.75
C LEU A 34 5.98 3.11 27.94
N GLU A 35 7.08 2.40 28.24
CA GLU A 35 8.31 2.46 27.45
C GLU A 35 8.08 2.00 26.01
N LYS A 36 7.34 0.90 25.81
CA LYS A 36 7.02 0.40 24.47
C LYS A 36 6.17 1.37 23.66
N VAL A 37 5.18 2.03 24.28
CA VAL A 37 4.40 3.08 23.60
C VAL A 37 5.31 4.22 23.20
N LYS A 38 6.15 4.73 24.12
CA LYS A 38 7.07 5.84 23.85
C LYS A 38 8.11 5.51 22.77
N ALA A 39 8.59 4.27 22.74
CA ALA A 39 9.60 3.78 21.82
C ALA A 39 9.14 3.65 20.36
N VAL A 40 7.83 3.85 20.06
CA VAL A 40 7.37 3.91 18.67
C VAL A 40 8.08 5.06 17.94
N ASP A 41 8.87 4.70 16.93
CA ASP A 41 9.61 5.64 16.12
C ASP A 41 8.69 6.40 15.16
N LEU A 42 8.51 7.70 15.40
CA LEU A 42 7.72 8.56 14.53
C LEU A 42 8.37 8.71 13.15
N LYS A 43 9.71 8.61 13.06
CA LYS A 43 10.42 8.70 11.77
C LYS A 43 10.18 7.49 10.88
N ALA A 44 9.61 6.40 11.39
CA ALA A 44 9.19 5.25 10.60
C ALA A 44 7.92 5.52 9.77
N TYR A 45 7.25 6.67 9.97
CA TYR A 45 6.03 7.08 9.27
C TYR A 45 6.29 8.31 8.40
N MET A 46 5.47 8.46 7.35
CA MET A 46 5.48 9.65 6.49
C MET A 46 5.11 10.89 7.30
N GLN A 47 5.64 12.05 6.94
CA GLN A 47 5.52 13.31 7.67
C GLN A 47 4.06 13.65 7.98
N GLU A 48 3.17 13.41 7.01
CA GLU A 48 1.73 13.66 7.10
C GLU A 48 1.04 12.76 8.14
N ASP A 49 1.59 11.58 8.42
CA ASP A 49 1.05 10.63 9.41
C ASP A 49 1.65 10.83 10.81
N ARG A 50 2.77 11.57 10.95
CA ARG A 50 3.53 11.66 12.23
C ARG A 50 2.73 12.27 13.37
N ASP A 51 1.98 13.34 13.10
CA ASP A 51 1.20 14.02 14.13
C ASP A 51 0.06 13.12 14.65
N ALA A 52 -0.60 12.40 13.76
CA ALA A 52 -1.62 11.45 14.17
C ALA A 52 -1.05 10.26 14.97
N VAL A 53 0.11 9.73 14.58
CA VAL A 53 0.81 8.69 15.37
C VAL A 53 1.23 9.25 16.73
N LYS A 54 1.65 10.51 16.81
CA LYS A 54 2.01 11.18 18.07
C LYS A 54 0.81 11.34 18.99
N GLU A 55 -0.33 11.79 18.48
CA GLU A 55 -1.59 11.88 19.24
C GLU A 55 -2.05 10.48 19.69
N PHE A 56 -1.99 9.49 18.81
CA PHE A 56 -2.29 8.09 19.10
C PHE A 56 -1.46 7.57 20.28
N LYS A 57 -0.13 7.76 20.25
CA LYS A 57 0.77 7.39 21.36
C LYS A 57 0.34 8.08 22.66
N SER A 58 0.09 9.39 22.62
CA SER A 58 -0.27 10.17 23.81
C SER A 58 -1.56 9.69 24.47
N ALA A 59 -2.57 9.32 23.67
CA ALA A 59 -3.82 8.75 24.17
C ALA A 59 -3.58 7.43 24.93
N TYR A 60 -2.79 6.53 24.35
CA TYR A 60 -2.45 5.24 24.97
C TYR A 60 -1.56 5.39 26.21
N GLU A 61 -0.63 6.35 26.23
CA GLU A 61 0.13 6.67 27.44
C GLU A 61 -0.77 7.13 28.58
N LYS A 62 -1.78 7.96 28.28
CA LYS A 62 -2.76 8.43 29.27
C LYS A 62 -3.61 7.28 29.82
N ASP A 63 -4.03 6.36 28.96
CA ASP A 63 -4.82 5.19 29.35
C ASP A 63 -3.98 4.21 30.18
N LEU A 64 -2.72 3.96 29.81
CA LEU A 64 -1.79 3.14 30.59
C LEU A 64 -1.53 3.73 31.98
N LYS A 65 -1.33 5.05 32.09
CA LYS A 65 -1.16 5.72 33.39
C LYS A 65 -2.37 5.52 34.31
N LYS A 66 -3.58 5.38 33.76
CA LYS A 66 -4.82 5.13 34.50
C LYS A 66 -5.12 3.65 34.75
N ALA A 67 -4.34 2.73 34.19
CA ALA A 67 -4.50 1.31 34.45
C ALA A 67 -4.34 1.02 35.95
N LYS A 68 -5.33 0.30 36.50
CA LYS A 68 -5.43 -0.03 37.93
C LYS A 68 -4.58 -1.23 38.32
N ASP A 69 -4.30 -2.12 37.38
CA ASP A 69 -3.55 -3.36 37.57
C ASP A 69 -2.85 -3.77 36.25
N ASP A 70 -1.97 -4.77 36.35
CA ASP A 70 -1.19 -5.27 35.21
C ASP A 70 -2.07 -5.89 34.12
N LYS A 71 -3.19 -6.52 34.50
CA LYS A 71 -4.14 -7.12 33.54
C LYS A 71 -4.81 -6.04 32.68
N ALA A 72 -5.14 -4.88 33.26
CA ALA A 72 -5.64 -3.73 32.54
C ALA A 72 -4.58 -3.14 31.61
N ALA A 73 -3.32 -3.01 32.09
CA ALA A 73 -2.22 -2.54 31.27
C ALA A 73 -1.94 -3.47 30.06
N GLU A 74 -1.97 -4.79 30.26
CA GLU A 74 -1.85 -5.77 29.18
C GLU A 74 -2.97 -5.64 28.15
N LYS A 75 -4.22 -5.46 28.59
CA LYS A 75 -5.36 -5.28 27.67
C LYS A 75 -5.18 -4.02 26.83
N ILE A 76 -4.75 -2.91 27.44
CA ILE A 76 -4.44 -1.66 26.74
C ILE A 76 -3.30 -1.88 25.74
N MET A 77 -2.22 -2.58 26.12
CA MET A 77 -1.11 -2.86 25.20
C MET A 77 -1.47 -3.80 24.04
N LYS A 78 -2.36 -4.78 24.26
CA LYS A 78 -2.87 -5.63 23.18
C LYS A 78 -3.65 -4.80 22.17
N GLN A 79 -4.49 -3.88 22.65
CA GLN A 79 -5.25 -2.97 21.80
C GLN A 79 -4.33 -1.96 21.09
N PHE A 80 -3.35 -1.38 21.80
CA PHE A 80 -2.33 -0.51 21.21
C PHE A 80 -1.61 -1.16 20.04
N LYS A 81 -1.13 -2.40 20.20
CA LYS A 81 -0.44 -3.13 19.12
C LYS A 81 -1.35 -3.43 17.94
N LYS A 82 -2.65 -3.65 18.19
CA LYS A 82 -3.65 -3.88 17.14
C LYS A 82 -3.89 -2.59 16.35
N ASP A 83 -4.11 -1.49 17.05
CA ASP A 83 -4.43 -0.21 16.42
C ASP A 83 -3.19 0.44 15.79
N LEU A 84 -1.98 0.22 16.33
CA LEU A 84 -0.75 0.70 15.70
C LEU A 84 -0.58 0.15 14.28
N LYS A 85 -1.07 -1.07 14.02
CA LYS A 85 -1.04 -1.69 12.68
C LYS A 85 -1.97 -1.00 11.67
N THR A 86 -2.83 -0.08 12.09
CA THR A 86 -3.63 0.74 11.16
C THR A 86 -2.86 1.91 10.58
N PHE A 87 -1.63 2.16 11.03
CA PHE A 87 -0.72 3.15 10.48
C PHE A 87 0.28 2.47 9.56
N ALA A 88 0.32 2.88 8.29
CA ALA A 88 1.29 2.39 7.33
C ALA A 88 2.65 3.05 7.58
N THR A 89 3.68 2.26 7.78
CA THR A 89 5.07 2.74 7.83
C THR A 89 5.58 3.10 6.43
N LYS A 90 6.62 3.92 6.36
CA LYS A 90 7.29 4.25 5.09
C LYS A 90 7.74 3.00 4.34
N LYS A 91 8.33 2.05 5.07
CA LYS A 91 8.78 0.76 4.53
C LYS A 91 7.61 -0.05 3.95
N GLU A 92 6.44 -0.04 4.61
CA GLU A 92 5.26 -0.71 4.08
C GLU A 92 4.72 -0.05 2.82
N LYS A 93 4.69 1.29 2.75
CA LYS A 93 4.30 2.03 1.54
C LYS A 93 5.23 1.70 0.37
N VAL A 94 6.55 1.77 0.59
CA VAL A 94 7.58 1.42 -0.44
C VAL A 94 7.44 -0.04 -0.90
N ASN A 95 7.32 -0.99 0.02
CA ASN A 95 7.16 -2.40 -0.32
C ASN A 95 5.86 -2.66 -1.09
N THR A 96 4.78 -1.97 -0.73
CA THR A 96 3.49 -2.07 -1.42
C THR A 96 3.60 -1.54 -2.84
N TYR A 97 4.25 -0.39 -3.05
CA TYR A 97 4.52 0.14 -4.37
C TYR A 97 5.32 -0.83 -5.24
N ILE A 98 6.47 -1.31 -4.74
CA ILE A 98 7.31 -2.27 -5.47
C ILE A 98 6.52 -3.52 -5.85
N LYS A 99 5.69 -4.04 -4.92
CA LYS A 99 4.84 -5.20 -5.18
C LYS A 99 3.81 -4.93 -6.29
N LEU A 100 3.14 -3.78 -6.27
CA LEU A 100 2.14 -3.41 -7.27
C LEU A 100 2.77 -3.26 -8.66
N VAL A 101 3.94 -2.61 -8.76
CA VAL A 101 4.68 -2.49 -10.02
C VAL A 101 5.08 -3.87 -10.53
N LYS A 102 5.63 -4.74 -9.66
CA LYS A 102 6.00 -6.11 -10.03
C LYS A 102 4.83 -6.92 -10.58
N GLU A 103 3.62 -6.72 -10.04
CA GLU A 103 2.43 -7.38 -10.55
C GLU A 103 2.05 -6.87 -11.95
N GLN A 104 2.16 -5.56 -12.22
CA GLN A 104 1.88 -5.00 -13.56
C GLN A 104 2.88 -5.46 -14.63
N ILE A 105 4.14 -5.70 -14.27
CA ILE A 105 5.17 -6.16 -15.22
C ILE A 105 5.27 -7.69 -15.34
N LYS A 106 4.54 -8.45 -14.52
CA LYS A 106 4.64 -9.92 -14.45
C LYS A 106 4.30 -10.63 -15.76
N SER A 107 3.44 -10.04 -16.59
CA SER A 107 3.04 -10.60 -17.89
C SER A 107 4.01 -10.28 -19.03
N LEU A 108 5.09 -9.54 -18.78
CA LEU A 108 6.09 -9.18 -19.79
C LEU A 108 7.07 -10.32 -20.05
N SER A 109 7.86 -10.22 -21.12
CA SER A 109 9.01 -11.11 -21.34
C SER A 109 10.03 -10.99 -20.22
N GLU A 110 10.78 -12.07 -19.98
CA GLU A 110 11.74 -12.15 -18.87
C GLU A 110 12.80 -11.04 -18.93
N ASP A 111 13.27 -10.68 -20.13
CA ASP A 111 14.25 -9.61 -20.32
C ASP A 111 13.69 -8.24 -19.91
N LYS A 112 12.45 -7.93 -20.31
CA LYS A 112 11.78 -6.68 -19.92
C LYS A 112 11.49 -6.64 -18.42
N GLN A 113 11.15 -7.77 -17.81
CA GLN A 113 11.01 -7.87 -16.36
C GLN A 113 12.35 -7.60 -15.66
N LYS A 114 13.46 -8.15 -16.15
CA LYS A 114 14.79 -7.92 -15.59
C LYS A 114 15.18 -6.45 -15.65
N GLU A 115 14.96 -5.77 -16.78
CA GLU A 115 15.26 -4.36 -16.92
C GLU A 115 14.39 -3.46 -16.04
N ALA A 116 13.07 -3.70 -15.99
CA ALA A 116 12.18 -2.99 -15.09
C ALA A 116 12.57 -3.18 -13.60
N ASN A 117 12.96 -4.39 -13.21
CA ASN A 117 13.43 -4.67 -11.86
C ASN A 117 14.75 -3.97 -11.53
N LYS A 118 15.67 -3.80 -12.50
CA LYS A 118 16.89 -3.01 -12.30
C LYS A 118 16.57 -1.54 -11.98
N VAL A 119 15.57 -0.97 -12.66
CA VAL A 119 15.10 0.39 -12.35
C VAL A 119 14.51 0.46 -10.95
N LEU A 120 13.66 -0.50 -10.55
CA LEU A 120 13.11 -0.54 -9.19
C LEU A 120 14.21 -0.61 -8.13
N GLU A 121 15.21 -1.47 -8.31
CA GLU A 121 16.30 -1.62 -7.34
C GLU A 121 17.21 -0.39 -7.29
N SER A 122 17.47 0.30 -8.40
CA SER A 122 18.29 1.52 -8.40
C SER A 122 17.62 2.71 -7.68
N TYR A 123 16.28 2.71 -7.60
CA TYR A 123 15.52 3.74 -6.89
C TYR A 123 15.11 3.37 -5.45
N LYS A 124 15.30 2.11 -5.06
CA LYS A 124 14.86 1.58 -3.76
C LYS A 124 15.41 2.37 -2.57
N ASP A 125 16.69 2.77 -2.63
CA ASP A 125 17.31 3.57 -1.58
C ASP A 125 16.75 4.99 -1.51
N LYS A 126 16.43 5.59 -2.66
CA LYS A 126 15.76 6.90 -2.71
C LYS A 126 14.37 6.79 -2.10
N LEU A 127 13.57 5.80 -2.52
CA LEU A 127 12.24 5.51 -1.99
C LEU A 127 12.24 5.33 -0.46
N ASN A 128 13.21 4.59 0.09
CA ASN A 128 13.31 4.35 1.53
C ASN A 128 13.71 5.59 2.34
N LYS A 129 14.35 6.57 1.71
CA LYS A 129 14.79 7.84 2.35
C LYS A 129 13.73 8.94 2.30
N LEU A 130 12.68 8.76 1.50
CA LEU A 130 11.60 9.74 1.42
C LEU A 130 10.90 9.88 2.77
N ASP A 131 10.44 11.09 3.03
CA ASP A 131 9.80 11.46 4.30
C ASP A 131 8.40 12.02 4.12
N SER A 132 7.99 12.39 2.91
CA SER A 132 6.67 12.96 2.60
C SER A 132 5.93 12.11 1.56
N ASN A 133 4.60 12.10 1.63
CA ASN A 133 3.75 11.46 0.61
C ASN A 133 3.87 12.19 -0.73
N LYS A 134 4.11 13.50 -0.73
CA LYS A 134 4.28 14.31 -1.95
C LYS A 134 5.52 13.87 -2.74
N ASP A 135 6.68 13.76 -2.07
CA ASP A 135 7.91 13.33 -2.74
C ASP A 135 7.83 11.85 -3.15
N PHE A 136 7.08 11.06 -2.39
CA PHE A 136 6.78 9.67 -2.75
C PHE A 136 6.01 9.59 -4.06
N ASP A 137 4.92 10.35 -4.22
CA ASP A 137 4.13 10.37 -5.45
C ASP A 137 4.92 10.88 -6.66
N ALA A 138 5.77 11.89 -6.47
CA ALA A 138 6.65 12.39 -7.53
C ALA A 138 7.65 11.32 -7.98
N LEU A 139 8.30 10.62 -7.04
CA LEU A 139 9.29 9.60 -7.36
C LEU A 139 8.67 8.34 -7.97
N THR A 140 7.51 7.90 -7.49
CA THR A 140 6.80 6.75 -8.08
C THR A 140 6.34 7.06 -9.50
N THR A 141 5.91 8.30 -9.78
CA THR A 141 5.59 8.76 -11.14
C THR A 141 6.79 8.68 -12.07
N GLU A 142 7.97 9.15 -11.63
CA GLU A 142 9.21 9.05 -12.41
C GLU A 142 9.58 7.60 -12.72
N ILE A 143 9.53 6.72 -11.71
CA ILE A 143 9.85 5.30 -11.86
C ILE A 143 8.87 4.61 -12.82
N ASN A 144 7.57 4.86 -12.66
CA ASN A 144 6.52 4.34 -13.53
C ASN A 144 6.76 4.74 -15.00
N GLY A 145 7.14 5.99 -15.26
CA GLY A 145 7.49 6.49 -16.59
C GLY A 145 8.67 5.74 -17.21
N LYS A 146 9.77 5.58 -16.45
CA LYS A 146 10.95 4.83 -16.90
C LYS A 146 10.66 3.36 -17.20
N ILE A 147 9.87 2.72 -16.35
CA ILE A 147 9.46 1.32 -16.56
C ILE A 147 8.54 1.21 -17.78
N THR A 148 7.65 2.17 -17.99
CA THR A 148 6.79 2.22 -19.18
C THR A 148 7.61 2.33 -20.47
N GLU A 149 8.63 3.19 -20.48
CA GLU A 149 9.54 3.36 -21.63
C GLU A 149 10.28 2.06 -21.99
N ILE A 150 10.82 1.38 -20.98
CA ILE A 150 11.56 0.11 -21.15
C ILE A 150 10.63 -1.04 -21.55
N SER A 151 9.49 -1.18 -20.88
CA SER A 151 8.59 -2.32 -21.08
C SER A 151 7.74 -2.19 -22.34
N GLY A 152 7.48 -0.98 -22.82
CA GLY A 152 6.46 -0.68 -23.82
C GLY A 152 5.03 -0.96 -23.32
N THR A 153 4.86 -1.19 -22.01
CA THR A 153 3.58 -1.41 -21.35
C THR A 153 3.37 -0.32 -20.33
N THR A 154 2.20 0.30 -20.35
CA THR A 154 1.84 1.36 -19.40
C THR A 154 1.86 0.82 -17.97
N VAL A 155 2.77 1.34 -17.16
CA VAL A 155 2.82 1.13 -15.71
C VAL A 155 2.31 2.39 -15.05
N GLU A 156 1.20 2.27 -14.34
CA GLU A 156 0.55 3.37 -13.64
C GLU A 156 0.14 2.86 -12.25
N VAL A 157 1.06 2.99 -11.28
CA VAL A 157 0.79 2.74 -9.85
C VAL A 157 0.79 4.08 -9.13
N THR A 158 -0.38 4.51 -8.67
CA THR A 158 -0.56 5.82 -8.03
C THR A 158 -0.33 5.76 -6.52
N ALA A 159 0.01 6.88 -5.88
CA ALA A 159 0.13 6.94 -4.42
C ALA A 159 -1.18 6.52 -3.71
N SER A 160 -2.34 6.87 -4.25
CA SER A 160 -3.64 6.46 -3.69
C SER A 160 -3.84 4.95 -3.73
N GLN A 161 -3.37 4.27 -4.80
CA GLN A 161 -3.37 2.81 -4.86
C GLN A 161 -2.48 2.20 -3.78
N VAL A 162 -1.32 2.81 -3.54
CA VAL A 162 -0.36 2.35 -2.53
C VAL A 162 -0.97 2.48 -1.14
N GLU A 163 -1.54 3.65 -0.81
CA GLU A 163 -2.20 3.92 0.47
C GLU A 163 -3.24 2.86 0.79
N THR A 164 -4.17 2.62 -0.14
CA THR A 164 -5.29 1.69 0.03
C THR A 164 -4.88 0.21 -0.02
N SER A 165 -3.74 -0.10 -0.64
CA SER A 165 -3.23 -1.49 -0.77
C SER A 165 -2.33 -1.93 0.38
N THR A 166 -1.91 -1.02 1.26
CA THR A 166 -1.07 -1.36 2.41
C THR A 166 -1.78 -2.36 3.35
N PRO A 167 -1.03 -3.21 4.08
CA PRO A 167 -1.62 -4.07 5.11
C PRO A 167 -2.41 -3.28 6.16
N ALA A 168 -1.95 -2.06 6.48
CA ALA A 168 -2.62 -1.15 7.40
C ALA A 168 -3.99 -0.71 6.89
N ALA A 169 -4.09 -0.26 5.64
CA ALA A 169 -5.35 0.11 5.03
C ALA A 169 -6.34 -1.06 4.97
N LYS A 170 -5.86 -2.25 4.61
CA LYS A 170 -6.69 -3.47 4.63
C LYS A 170 -7.26 -3.79 6.00
N GLN A 171 -6.51 -3.50 7.07
CA GLN A 171 -7.04 -3.64 8.43
C GLN A 171 -8.13 -2.62 8.74
N VAL A 172 -7.94 -1.35 8.35
CA VAL A 172 -8.95 -0.30 8.56
C VAL A 172 -10.23 -0.60 7.79
N ILE A 173 -10.12 -0.93 6.51
CA ILE A 173 -11.26 -1.26 5.66
C ILE A 173 -12.02 -2.46 6.24
N LYS A 174 -11.31 -3.52 6.66
CA LYS A 174 -11.94 -4.68 7.31
C LYS A 174 -12.68 -4.31 8.59
N GLN A 175 -12.15 -3.38 9.39
CA GLN A 175 -12.81 -2.89 10.61
C GLN A 175 -14.06 -2.06 10.29
N GLN A 176 -14.01 -1.22 9.25
CA GLN A 176 -15.15 -0.43 8.79
C GLN A 176 -16.29 -1.32 8.28
N THR A 177 -16.00 -2.32 7.43
CA THR A 177 -17.01 -3.24 6.88
C THR A 177 -17.65 -4.11 7.96
N ALA A 178 -16.90 -4.51 9.00
CA ALA A 178 -17.43 -5.27 10.13
C ALA A 178 -18.34 -4.44 11.05
N ALA A 179 -18.11 -3.13 11.14
CA ALA A 179 -18.97 -2.22 11.89
C ALA A 179 -20.29 -1.94 11.16
N SER A 180 -20.25 -1.75 9.84
CA SER A 180 -21.45 -1.45 9.04
C SER A 180 -22.38 -2.65 8.78
N SER A 181 -21.93 -3.89 8.98
CA SER A 181 -22.82 -5.07 8.94
C SER A 181 -23.68 -5.26 10.20
N SER A 182 -23.46 -4.45 11.25
CA SER A 182 -24.23 -4.51 12.50
C SER A 182 -25.49 -3.62 12.53
N SER A 183 -25.77 -2.85 11.47
CA SER A 183 -26.88 -1.89 11.45
C SER A 183 -28.14 -2.35 10.70
N ASN A 184 -28.18 -3.59 10.19
CA ASN A 184 -29.31 -4.09 9.41
C ASN A 184 -29.88 -5.42 9.95
N SER A 185 -30.36 -5.44 11.19
CA SER A 185 -31.38 -6.41 11.61
C SER A 185 -32.36 -5.82 12.62
N LYS A 186 -33.63 -6.07 12.35
CA LYS A 186 -34.82 -5.59 13.06
C LYS A 186 -34.86 -6.17 14.49
N THR A 187 -35.23 -5.32 15.45
CA THR A 187 -35.91 -5.62 16.73
C THR A 187 -35.74 -7.03 17.33
N ALA A 188 -34.87 -7.16 18.34
CA ALA A 188 -35.11 -8.04 19.50
C ALA A 188 -34.19 -7.68 20.68
N LYS A 189 -34.82 -7.28 21.78
CA LYS A 189 -34.43 -7.44 23.20
C LYS A 189 -32.95 -7.19 23.59
N SER A 190 -32.77 -6.11 24.33
CA SER A 190 -31.60 -5.75 25.14
C SER A 190 -30.97 -6.95 25.87
N SER A 191 -29.85 -7.44 25.36
CA SER A 191 -28.80 -8.02 26.17
C SER A 191 -27.55 -7.19 25.93
N SER A 192 -27.19 -6.40 26.94
CA SER A 192 -25.97 -5.60 26.99
C SER A 192 -24.74 -6.50 26.88
N SER A 193 -24.31 -6.83 25.66
CA SER A 193 -22.92 -7.18 25.42
C SER A 193 -22.17 -5.86 25.39
N SER A 194 -21.68 -5.46 26.56
CA SER A 194 -20.73 -4.37 26.70
C SER A 194 -19.49 -4.67 25.85
N SER A 195 -19.48 -4.20 24.60
CA SER A 195 -18.26 -3.96 23.85
C SER A 195 -17.56 -2.82 24.59
N ALA A 196 -16.76 -3.19 25.57
CA ALA A 196 -15.91 -2.28 26.32
C ALA A 196 -15.05 -1.50 25.32
N SER A 197 -15.51 -0.29 25.00
CA SER A 197 -14.77 0.75 24.28
C SER A 197 -13.63 1.21 25.17
N THR A 198 -12.57 0.41 25.25
CA THR A 198 -11.34 0.73 25.97
C THR A 198 -10.26 1.16 25.00
N SER A 199 -10.47 2.33 24.37
CA SER A 199 -9.47 3.36 24.07
C SER A 199 -10.19 4.59 23.50
N LYS A 200 -9.79 5.80 23.91
CA LYS A 200 -10.31 7.08 23.36
C LYS A 200 -9.52 7.54 22.12
N ALA A 201 -8.69 6.68 21.55
CA ALA A 201 -7.93 7.02 20.36
C ALA A 201 -8.92 7.13 19.18
N LYS A 202 -8.86 8.25 18.45
CA LYS A 202 -9.66 8.47 17.25
C LYS A 202 -9.43 7.33 16.26
N GLN A 203 -10.51 6.80 15.70
CA GLN A 203 -10.46 5.77 14.68
C GLN A 203 -9.98 6.38 13.37
N ARG A 204 -9.02 5.72 12.72
CA ARG A 204 -8.57 6.06 11.37
C ARG A 204 -9.62 5.58 10.36
N VAL A 205 -10.04 6.45 9.44
CA VAL A 205 -11.10 6.22 8.46
C VAL A 205 -10.59 6.68 7.11
N TRP A 206 -10.73 5.82 6.08
CA TRP A 206 -10.49 6.25 4.70
C TRP A 206 -11.72 6.99 4.20
N VAL A 207 -11.54 8.25 3.77
CA VAL A 207 -12.59 9.07 3.18
C VAL A 207 -12.33 9.19 1.70
N VAL A 208 -13.34 8.83 0.91
CA VAL A 208 -13.29 8.82 -0.54
C VAL A 208 -13.55 10.22 -1.07
N ASP A 209 -12.54 10.82 -1.69
CA ASP A 209 -12.67 12.13 -2.35
C ASP A 209 -13.08 11.97 -3.81
N LYS A 210 -12.55 10.94 -4.47
CA LYS A 210 -12.89 10.57 -5.85
C LYS A 210 -12.98 9.06 -5.96
N ALA A 211 -14.13 8.58 -6.44
CA ALA A 211 -14.33 7.16 -6.69
C ALA A 211 -13.36 6.63 -7.76
N ALA A 212 -13.05 5.34 -7.68
CA ALA A 212 -12.31 4.66 -8.74
C ALA A 212 -13.07 4.78 -10.07
N TRP A 213 -12.34 5.01 -11.15
CA TRP A 213 -12.92 5.17 -12.49
C TRP A 213 -11.98 4.60 -13.56
N THR A 214 -12.48 4.45 -14.78
CA THR A 214 -11.68 3.94 -15.91
C THR A 214 -11.66 4.96 -17.03
N GLU A 215 -10.48 5.15 -17.63
CA GLU A 215 -10.23 6.07 -18.72
C GLU A 215 -9.89 5.27 -19.99
N THR A 216 -10.46 5.63 -21.13
CA THR A 216 -10.00 5.12 -22.42
C THR A 216 -8.96 6.07 -22.99
N LYS A 217 -7.72 5.60 -23.13
CA LYS A 217 -6.63 6.30 -23.80
C LYS A 217 -6.33 5.65 -25.15
N TYR A 218 -5.57 6.33 -26.00
CA TYR A 218 -5.20 5.83 -27.32
C TYR A 218 -3.68 5.80 -27.44
N ARG A 219 -3.16 4.71 -28.03
CA ARG A 219 -1.75 4.61 -28.41
C ARG A 219 -1.63 4.43 -29.91
N THR A 220 -0.59 5.02 -30.48
CA THR A 220 -0.23 4.79 -31.88
C THR A 220 0.48 3.44 -31.99
N GLU A 221 -0.13 2.50 -32.70
CA GLU A 221 0.54 1.25 -33.10
C GLU A 221 0.97 1.33 -34.55
N THR A 222 2.22 0.95 -34.80
CA THR A 222 2.74 0.70 -36.13
C THR A 222 2.42 -0.73 -36.53
N TYR A 223 1.77 -0.93 -37.67
CA TYR A 223 1.46 -2.25 -38.20
C TYR A 223 1.97 -2.39 -39.62
N GLN A 224 2.32 -3.62 -40.00
CA GLN A 224 2.68 -3.96 -41.37
C GLN A 224 1.47 -4.54 -42.08
N TYR A 225 1.25 -4.14 -43.33
CA TYR A 225 0.25 -4.71 -44.20
C TYR A 225 0.82 -4.90 -45.61
N THR A 226 0.32 -5.92 -46.30
CA THR A 226 0.75 -6.21 -47.67
C THR A 226 -0.21 -5.54 -48.64
N VAL A 227 0.34 -4.82 -49.61
CA VAL A 227 -0.37 -4.38 -50.81
C VAL A 227 0.18 -5.15 -52.01
N TYR A 228 -0.58 -5.20 -53.08
CA TYR A 228 -0.16 -5.81 -54.34
C TYR A 228 0.06 -4.73 -55.38
N ILE A 229 1.19 -4.79 -56.08
CA ILE A 229 1.53 -3.82 -57.12
C ILE A 229 1.48 -4.50 -58.48
N CYS A 230 0.77 -3.88 -59.41
CA CYS A 230 0.79 -4.24 -60.82
C CYS A 230 0.91 -2.99 -61.69
N ASN A 231 1.93 -2.97 -62.55
CA ASN A 231 2.22 -1.86 -63.47
C ASN A 231 2.20 -0.46 -62.80
N GLY A 232 2.81 -0.35 -61.62
CA GLY A 232 2.87 0.90 -60.84
C GLY A 232 1.59 1.25 -60.05
N ARG A 233 0.49 0.49 -60.20
CA ARG A 233 -0.76 0.67 -59.45
C ARG A 233 -0.77 -0.21 -58.21
N GLU A 234 -1.19 0.36 -57.07
CA GLU A 234 -1.35 -0.35 -55.80
C GLU A 234 -2.78 -0.87 -55.62
N PHE A 235 -2.91 -2.11 -55.15
CA PHE A 235 -4.14 -2.80 -54.83
C PHE A 235 -4.12 -3.30 -53.39
N ALA A 236 -5.24 -3.19 -52.69
CA ALA A 236 -5.35 -3.60 -51.29
C ALA A 236 -5.37 -5.13 -51.11
N ASP A 237 -5.75 -5.88 -52.14
CA ASP A 237 -5.86 -7.33 -52.13
C ASP A 237 -5.36 -7.96 -53.44
N TYR A 238 -5.06 -9.26 -53.38
CA TYR A 238 -4.50 -9.99 -54.51
C TYR A 238 -5.48 -10.09 -55.68
N ASN A 239 -6.77 -10.32 -55.41
CA ASN A 239 -7.76 -10.57 -56.46
C ASN A 239 -7.96 -9.33 -57.33
N SER A 240 -8.05 -8.15 -56.72
CA SER A 240 -8.13 -6.88 -57.44
C SER A 240 -6.87 -6.64 -58.29
N GLY A 241 -5.68 -6.92 -57.73
CA GLY A 241 -4.43 -6.81 -58.47
C GLY A 241 -4.30 -7.84 -59.60
N TYR A 242 -4.85 -9.04 -59.42
CA TYR A 242 -4.83 -10.12 -60.40
C TYR A 242 -5.80 -9.87 -61.55
N ALA A 243 -7.01 -9.36 -61.27
CA ALA A 243 -7.95 -8.96 -62.30
C ALA A 243 -7.33 -7.91 -63.24
N TYR A 244 -6.69 -6.88 -62.69
CA TYR A 244 -5.99 -5.87 -63.49
C TYR A 244 -4.77 -6.43 -64.24
N TYR A 245 -4.06 -7.38 -63.64
CA TYR A 245 -2.97 -8.08 -64.33
C TYR A 245 -3.48 -8.85 -65.57
N CYS A 246 -4.60 -9.56 -65.46
CA CYS A 246 -5.23 -10.24 -66.60
C CYS A 246 -5.69 -9.26 -67.68
N GLU A 247 -6.30 -8.12 -67.31
CA GLU A 247 -6.69 -7.08 -68.27
C GLU A 247 -5.48 -6.54 -69.07
N LEU A 248 -4.32 -6.39 -68.41
CA LEU A 248 -3.10 -5.95 -69.08
C LEU A 248 -2.51 -7.05 -69.98
N ASP A 249 -2.59 -8.31 -69.57
CA ASP A 249 -2.12 -9.45 -70.37
C ASP A 249 -2.96 -9.63 -71.64
N ASP A 250 -4.29 -9.54 -71.53
CA ASP A 250 -5.23 -9.56 -72.67
C ASP A 250 -4.98 -8.39 -73.63
N ALA A 251 -4.55 -7.23 -73.10
CA ALA A 251 -4.15 -6.07 -73.89
C ALA A 251 -2.71 -6.15 -74.44
N GLY A 252 -1.98 -7.24 -74.20
CA GLY A 252 -0.59 -7.45 -74.66
C GLY A 252 0.45 -6.55 -73.97
N THR A 253 0.12 -6.00 -72.79
CA THR A 253 1.02 -5.13 -72.02
C THR A 253 1.83 -5.96 -71.02
N PRO A 254 3.17 -6.01 -71.14
CA PRO A 254 4.01 -6.73 -70.20
C PRO A 254 3.85 -6.14 -68.79
N SER A 255 3.30 -6.93 -67.88
CA SER A 255 3.09 -6.52 -66.49
C SER A 255 3.49 -7.63 -65.52
N ARG A 256 3.65 -7.27 -64.25
CA ARG A 256 3.96 -8.21 -63.16
C ARG A 256 3.16 -7.81 -61.94
N LEU A 257 2.51 -8.79 -61.32
CA LEU A 257 1.87 -8.65 -60.02
C LEU A 257 2.83 -9.16 -58.94
N TYR A 258 3.11 -8.34 -57.93
CA TYR A 258 3.95 -8.74 -56.80
C TYR A 258 3.49 -8.10 -55.48
N PRO A 259 3.70 -8.78 -54.34
CA PRO A 259 3.39 -8.22 -53.03
C PRO A 259 4.45 -7.19 -52.60
N LYS A 260 4.03 -6.16 -51.87
CA LYS A 260 4.90 -5.19 -51.21
C LYS A 260 4.38 -4.93 -49.80
N THR A 261 5.24 -5.14 -48.80
CA THR A 261 4.93 -4.79 -47.42
C THR A 261 5.06 -3.28 -47.22
N LYS A 262 4.00 -2.67 -46.68
CA LYS A 262 3.97 -1.27 -46.26
C LYS A 262 3.69 -1.19 -44.77
N THR A 263 4.07 -0.06 -44.20
CA THR A 263 3.89 0.23 -42.78
C THR A 263 2.81 1.30 -42.63
N GLY A 264 1.84 1.04 -41.77
CA GLY A 264 0.78 1.98 -41.40
C GLY A 264 0.83 2.30 -39.91
N THR A 265 0.15 3.37 -39.52
CA THR A 265 -0.08 3.71 -38.11
C THR A 265 -1.59 3.70 -37.84
N ARG A 266 -1.99 3.20 -36.68
CA ARG A 266 -3.39 3.26 -36.21
C ARG A 266 -3.44 3.64 -34.74
N GLN A 267 -4.51 4.32 -34.35
CA GLN A 267 -4.82 4.54 -32.94
C GLN A 267 -5.53 3.31 -32.40
N VAL A 268 -4.97 2.71 -31.36
CA VAL A 268 -5.59 1.57 -30.66
C VAL A 268 -6.02 2.01 -29.26
N PRO A 269 -7.31 1.85 -28.90
CA PRO A 269 -7.77 2.20 -27.57
C PRO A 269 -7.19 1.22 -26.54
N TYR A 270 -6.88 1.73 -25.35
CA TYR A 270 -6.55 0.93 -24.18
C TYR A 270 -7.17 1.54 -22.93
N THR A 271 -7.52 0.68 -21.97
CA THR A 271 -8.15 1.10 -20.72
C THR A 271 -7.10 1.36 -19.65
N VAL A 272 -7.22 2.48 -18.98
CA VAL A 272 -6.46 2.85 -17.79
C VAL A 272 -7.40 2.85 -16.60
N SER A 273 -7.04 2.09 -15.57
CA SER A 273 -7.81 2.04 -14.33
C SER A 273 -7.25 3.05 -13.33
N HIS A 274 -8.06 4.03 -12.95
CA HIS A 274 -7.74 4.98 -11.91
C HIS A 274 -8.31 4.49 -10.58
N PRO A 275 -7.46 4.18 -9.59
CA PRO A 275 -7.93 3.75 -8.28
C PRO A 275 -8.62 4.91 -7.56
N GLU A 276 -9.38 4.55 -6.53
CA GLU A 276 -10.00 5.50 -5.63
C GLU A 276 -8.96 6.46 -5.02
N GLN A 277 -9.29 7.74 -4.97
CA GLN A 277 -8.49 8.77 -4.33
C GLN A 277 -9.22 9.25 -3.08
N GLY A 278 -8.45 9.50 -2.04
CA GLY A 278 -9.01 9.85 -0.74
C GLY A 278 -7.91 10.22 0.23
N HIS A 279 -8.31 10.41 1.48
CA HIS A 279 -7.40 10.71 2.57
C HIS A 279 -7.82 9.99 3.84
N TRP A 280 -6.86 9.89 4.77
CA TRP A 280 -7.11 9.33 6.10
C TRP A 280 -7.61 10.43 7.03
N GLU A 281 -8.83 10.28 7.54
CA GLU A 281 -9.33 11.08 8.66
C GLU A 281 -9.23 10.32 9.98
N TYR A 282 -9.20 11.07 11.08
CA TYR A 282 -9.23 10.53 12.44
C TYR A 282 -10.51 11.02 13.12
N ARG A 283 -11.45 10.11 13.38
CA ARG A 283 -12.76 10.39 14.00
C ARG A 283 -12.90 9.77 15.38
#